data_AF-A0AA40CXZ4-F1
#
_entry.id   AF-A0AA40CXZ4-F1
#
_cell.length_a   1.000
_cell.length_b   1.000
_cell.length_c   1.000
_cell.angle_alpha   90.00
_cell.angle_beta   90.00
_cell.angle_gamma   90.00
#
_symmetry.space_group_name_H-M   'P 1'
#
loop_
_entity.id
_entity.type
_entity.pdbx_description
1 polymer ?
#
loop_
_entity_poly.entity_id
_entity_poly.type
_entity_poly.pdbx_seq_one_letter_code
_entity_poly.pdbx_strand_id
1 'polypeptide(L)'
;MSGLEVVGVVLGGIPLVIEALKFYRDGIATVYDMFKYLDTFDMIYVEFSTTLSRFLQECEHLYRKELELPDHQYKEFMDNGGKQWEASFQVEFEQKLRGKLGHDWQAYMDLSRYLKKRFHLLRKKLDLNEDFSVRFEALPLRKHI
;
A
#
# COMPACT_ATOMS: atom_id res chain seq x y z
N MET A 1 1.53 17.55 -3.80
CA MET A 1 0.48 16.54 -3.56
C MET A 1 -0.30 16.95 -2.33
N SER A 2 -1.63 16.94 -2.42
CA SER A 2 -2.48 17.20 -1.25
C SER A 2 -2.34 16.06 -0.22
N GLY A 3 -2.85 16.28 0.99
CA GLY A 3 -2.88 15.25 2.02
C GLY A 3 -3.66 14.01 1.54
N LEU A 4 -4.84 14.21 0.98
CA LEU A 4 -5.71 13.15 0.47
C LEU A 4 -5.06 12.33 -0.65
N GLU A 5 -4.32 12.98 -1.56
CA GLU A 5 -3.61 12.24 -2.62
C GLU A 5 -2.54 11.31 -2.06
N VAL A 6 -1.85 11.70 -0.99
CA VAL A 6 -0.86 10.84 -0.32
C VAL A 6 -1.53 9.61 0.27
N VAL A 7 -2.68 9.81 0.89
CA VAL A 7 -3.47 8.76 1.51
C VAL A 7 -3.94 7.73 0.48
N GLY A 8 -4.62 8.17 -0.58
CA GLY A 8 -5.15 7.25 -1.60
C GLY A 8 -4.05 6.42 -2.28
N VAL A 9 -2.92 7.06 -2.62
CA VAL A 9 -1.74 6.35 -3.16
C VAL A 9 -1.18 5.31 -2.20
N VAL A 10 -1.16 5.59 -0.90
CA VAL A 10 -0.70 4.61 0.11
C VAL A 10 -1.66 3.45 0.18
N LEU A 11 -2.96 3.71 0.28
CA LEU A 11 -3.96 2.65 0.40
C LEU A 11 -3.98 1.76 -0.85
N GLY A 12 -3.95 2.36 -2.05
CA GLY A 12 -3.82 1.62 -3.32
C GLY A 12 -2.53 0.82 -3.46
N GLY A 13 -1.44 1.30 -2.85
CA GLY A 13 -0.15 0.59 -2.84
C GLY A 13 -0.07 -0.59 -1.88
N ILE A 14 -0.92 -0.66 -0.85
CA ILE A 14 -0.88 -1.73 0.16
C ILE A 14 -0.98 -3.13 -0.46
N PRO A 15 -2.00 -3.45 -1.29
CA PRO A 15 -2.13 -4.78 -1.90
C PRO A 15 -0.90 -5.15 -2.74
N LEU A 16 -0.38 -4.20 -3.51
CA LEU A 16 0.77 -4.40 -4.40
C LEU A 16 2.06 -4.67 -3.63
N VAL A 17 2.27 -3.96 -2.53
CA VAL A 17 3.43 -4.20 -1.64
C VAL A 17 3.33 -5.57 -0.96
N ILE A 18 2.14 -5.97 -0.49
CA ILE A 18 1.94 -7.30 0.12
C ILE A 18 2.22 -8.40 -0.91
N GLU A 19 1.73 -8.24 -2.14
CA GLU A 19 1.98 -9.18 -3.23
C GLU A 19 3.46 -9.25 -3.60
N ALA A 20 4.13 -8.11 -3.75
CA ALA A 20 5.56 -8.05 -4.02
C ALA A 20 6.41 -8.73 -2.95
N LEU A 21 6.06 -8.58 -1.67
CA LEU A 21 6.75 -9.27 -0.57
C LEU A 21 6.55 -10.79 -0.64
N LYS A 22 5.36 -11.26 -1.03
CA LYS A 22 5.10 -12.69 -1.25
C LYS A 22 5.97 -13.23 -2.39
N PHE A 23 6.06 -12.52 -3.51
CA PHE A 23 6.96 -12.91 -4.60
C PHE A 23 8.43 -12.96 -4.17
N TYR A 24 8.88 -11.98 -3.37
CA TYR A 24 10.24 -11.97 -2.86
C TYR A 24 10.53 -13.16 -1.93
N ARG A 25 9.56 -13.52 -1.08
CA ARG A 25 9.60 -14.72 -0.22
C ARG A 25 9.79 -15.99 -1.04
N ASP A 26 9.01 -16.14 -2.11
CA ASP A 26 9.11 -17.30 -3.01
C ASP A 26 10.50 -17.32 -3.69
N GLY A 27 11.07 -16.17 -4.04
CA GLY A 27 12.45 -16.04 -4.51
C GLY A 27 13.50 -16.50 -3.49
N ILE A 28 13.39 -16.07 -2.23
CA ILE A 28 14.27 -16.54 -1.13
C ILE A 28 14.25 -18.06 -1.03
N ALA A 29 13.07 -18.67 -1.10
CA ALA A 29 12.89 -20.11 -1.01
C ALA A 29 13.50 -20.89 -2.19
N THR A 30 14.03 -20.22 -3.22
CA THR A 30 14.75 -20.88 -4.33
C THR A 30 16.28 -20.81 -4.19
N VAL A 31 16.81 -19.93 -3.34
CA VAL A 31 18.25 -19.70 -3.22
C VAL A 31 18.80 -20.42 -1.99
N TYR A 32 19.65 -21.42 -2.20
CA TYR A 32 20.16 -22.32 -1.16
C TYR A 32 20.71 -21.59 0.08
N ASP A 33 21.55 -20.56 -0.13
CA ASP A 33 22.18 -19.82 0.96
C ASP A 33 21.22 -18.88 1.73
N MET A 34 20.04 -18.64 1.17
CA MET A 34 19.04 -17.73 1.73
C MET A 34 17.96 -18.45 2.56
N PHE A 35 17.86 -19.78 2.49
CA PHE A 35 16.88 -20.55 3.28
C PHE A 35 16.94 -20.27 4.78
N LYS A 36 18.14 -20.03 5.32
CA LYS A 36 18.34 -19.71 6.75
C LYS A 36 17.64 -18.42 7.20
N TYR A 37 17.23 -17.56 6.26
CA TYR A 37 16.49 -16.33 6.52
C TYR A 37 14.98 -16.47 6.28
N LEU A 38 14.51 -17.64 5.79
CA LEU A 38 13.12 -17.83 5.40
C LEU A 38 12.16 -17.67 6.59
N ASP A 39 12.47 -18.26 7.75
CA ASP A 39 11.63 -18.14 8.95
C ASP A 39 11.52 -16.69 9.43
N THR A 40 12.65 -15.97 9.45
CA THR A 40 12.68 -14.54 9.80
C THR A 40 11.88 -13.71 8.80
N PHE A 41 12.00 -14.03 7.51
CA PHE A 41 11.23 -13.34 6.48
C PHE A 41 9.73 -13.63 6.63
N ASP A 42 9.34 -14.89 6.85
CA ASP A 42 7.95 -15.30 6.99
C ASP A 42 7.29 -14.61 8.19
N MET A 43 8.00 -14.49 9.31
CA MET A 43 7.53 -13.72 10.47
C MET A 43 7.29 -12.24 10.10
N ILE A 44 8.26 -11.58 9.46
CA ILE A 44 8.13 -10.19 9.02
C ILE A 44 6.98 -10.03 8.04
N TYR A 45 6.84 -10.94 7.07
CA TYR A 45 5.79 -10.93 6.08
C TYR A 45 4.41 -11.03 6.74
N VAL A 46 4.22 -11.97 7.66
CA VAL A 46 2.95 -12.17 8.37
C VAL A 46 2.60 -10.94 9.21
N GLU A 47 3.53 -10.42 10.00
CA GLU A 47 3.28 -9.23 10.83
C GLU A 47 2.93 -8.00 9.99
N PHE A 48 3.72 -7.76 8.93
CA PHE A 48 3.58 -6.60 8.08
C PHE A 48 2.29 -6.65 7.24
N SER A 49 2.03 -7.79 6.58
CA SER A 49 0.81 -7.97 5.79
C SER A 49 -0.44 -7.87 6.65
N THR A 50 -0.45 -8.50 7.83
CA THR A 50 -1.57 -8.42 8.77
C THR A 50 -1.84 -6.98 9.20
N THR A 51 -0.78 -6.23 9.55
CA THR A 51 -0.92 -4.84 10.00
C THR A 51 -1.45 -3.93 8.88
N LEU A 52 -0.91 -4.05 7.67
CA LEU A 52 -1.39 -3.26 6.53
C LEU A 52 -2.81 -3.64 6.10
N SER A 53 -3.15 -4.93 6.11
CA SER A 53 -4.50 -5.39 5.80
C SER A 53 -5.53 -4.88 6.80
N ARG A 54 -5.22 -4.85 8.10
CA ARG A 54 -6.09 -4.24 9.12
C ARG A 54 -6.27 -2.75 8.88
N PHE A 55 -5.18 -2.02 8.65
CA PHE A 55 -5.25 -0.59 8.35
C PHE A 55 -6.11 -0.30 7.10
N LEU A 56 -5.96 -1.11 6.04
CA LEU A 56 -6.76 -0.98 4.84
C LEU A 56 -8.24 -1.28 5.10
N GLN A 57 -8.57 -2.32 5.87
CA GLN A 57 -9.94 -2.65 6.26
C GLN A 57 -10.60 -1.56 7.10
N GLU A 58 -9.84 -0.95 8.03
CA GLU A 58 -10.31 0.18 8.83
C GLU A 58 -10.58 1.41 7.96
N CYS A 59 -9.70 1.72 7.02
CA CYS A 59 -9.92 2.79 6.05
C CYS A 59 -11.11 2.50 5.14
N GLU A 60 -11.26 1.27 4.65
CA GLU A 60 -12.42 0.87 3.85
C GLU A 60 -13.72 1.04 4.64
N HIS A 61 -13.75 0.62 5.91
CA HIS A 61 -14.89 0.81 6.79
C HIS A 61 -15.20 2.30 6.97
N LEU A 62 -14.19 3.10 7.32
CA LEU A 62 -14.34 4.55 7.47
C LEU A 62 -14.89 5.20 6.20
N TYR A 63 -14.36 4.83 5.03
CA TYR A 63 -14.73 5.52 3.79
C TYR A 63 -16.07 5.07 3.26
N ARG A 64 -16.30 3.76 3.17
CA ARG A 64 -17.52 3.23 2.54
C ARG A 64 -18.72 3.26 3.49
N LYS A 65 -18.52 3.05 4.79
CA LYS A 65 -19.63 2.96 5.76
C LYS A 65 -19.86 4.28 6.50
N GLU A 66 -18.81 4.89 7.03
CA GLU A 66 -18.96 6.09 7.86
C GLU A 66 -19.05 7.39 7.05
N LEU A 67 -18.37 7.43 5.90
CA LEU A 67 -18.37 8.57 4.97
C LEU A 67 -19.24 8.33 3.72
N GLU A 68 -19.82 7.14 3.59
CA GLU A 68 -20.72 6.75 2.50
C GLU A 68 -20.10 6.97 1.11
N LEU A 69 -18.77 6.83 0.99
CA LEU A 69 -18.06 7.00 -0.27
C LEU A 69 -18.48 5.88 -1.25
N PRO A 70 -19.08 6.21 -2.42
CA PRO A 70 -19.47 5.24 -3.43
C PRO A 70 -18.31 4.38 -3.91
N ASP A 71 -18.58 3.12 -4.26
CA ASP A 71 -17.56 2.15 -4.65
C ASP A 71 -16.66 2.62 -5.82
N HIS A 72 -17.24 3.30 -6.80
CA HIS A 72 -16.48 3.83 -7.94
C HIS A 72 -15.49 4.92 -7.50
N GLN A 73 -15.90 5.80 -6.58
CA GLN A 73 -15.03 6.84 -6.03
C GLN A 73 -14.00 6.24 -5.09
N TYR A 74 -14.36 5.27 -4.25
CA TYR A 74 -13.40 4.56 -3.41
C TYR A 74 -12.30 3.91 -4.26
N LYS A 75 -12.67 3.23 -5.35
CA LYS A 75 -11.69 2.66 -6.28
C LYS A 75 -10.80 3.72 -6.92
N GLU A 76 -11.38 4.81 -7.42
CA GLU A 76 -10.62 5.92 -7.99
C GLU A 76 -9.66 6.56 -6.97
N PHE A 77 -10.10 6.68 -5.72
CA PHE A 77 -9.30 7.18 -4.62
C PHE A 77 -8.09 6.30 -4.36
N MET A 78 -8.28 4.98 -4.37
CA MET A 78 -7.20 4.00 -4.26
C MET A 78 -6.23 4.09 -5.45
N ASP A 79 -6.76 4.31 -6.66
CA ASP A 79 -5.94 4.30 -7.88
C ASP A 79 -5.08 5.57 -8.03
N ASN A 80 -5.65 6.75 -7.76
CA ASN A 80 -4.98 8.02 -8.07
C ASN A 80 -5.02 9.07 -6.95
N GLY A 81 -5.64 8.77 -5.80
CA GLY A 81 -5.80 9.71 -4.69
C GLY A 81 -6.94 10.70 -4.87
N GLY A 82 -7.93 10.38 -5.70
CA GLY A 82 -9.08 11.26 -5.99
C GLY A 82 -8.69 12.46 -6.85
N LYS A 83 -7.59 12.38 -7.61
CA LYS A 83 -7.05 13.49 -8.42
C LYS A 83 -8.01 14.02 -9.46
N GLN A 84 -8.91 13.18 -9.95
CA GLN A 84 -9.86 13.54 -11.00
C GLN A 84 -11.22 13.95 -10.42
N TRP A 85 -11.37 13.89 -9.09
CA TRP A 85 -12.55 14.41 -8.42
C TRP A 85 -12.69 15.91 -8.62
N GLU A 86 -13.94 16.37 -8.68
CA GLU A 86 -14.23 17.79 -8.64
C GLU A 86 -13.67 18.42 -7.36
N ALA A 87 -13.11 19.63 -7.46
CA ALA A 87 -12.52 20.32 -6.32
C ALA A 87 -13.51 20.53 -5.16
N SER A 88 -14.79 20.76 -5.47
CA SER A 88 -15.89 20.84 -4.50
C SER A 88 -16.03 19.54 -3.70
N PHE A 89 -16.03 18.41 -4.40
CA PHE A 89 -16.14 17.08 -3.79
C PHE A 89 -14.91 16.73 -2.94
N GLN A 90 -13.70 17.03 -3.41
CA GLN A 90 -12.48 16.82 -2.63
C GLN A 90 -12.51 17.56 -1.29
N VAL A 91 -12.93 18.83 -1.29
CA VAL A 91 -13.02 19.65 -0.08
C VAL A 91 -14.09 19.10 0.86
N GLU A 92 -15.25 18.75 0.34
CA GLU A 92 -16.33 18.15 1.15
C GLU A 92 -15.88 16.83 1.80
N PHE A 93 -15.24 15.96 1.02
CA PHE A 93 -14.73 14.68 1.52
C PHE A 93 -13.65 14.89 2.59
N GLU A 94 -12.69 15.81 2.37
CA GLU A 94 -11.66 16.13 3.37
C GLU A 94 -12.29 16.63 4.68
N GLN A 95 -13.29 17.50 4.59
CA GLN A 95 -13.99 18.02 5.76
C GLN A 95 -14.74 16.93 6.52
N LYS A 96 -15.46 16.05 5.82
CA LYS A 96 -16.17 14.92 6.43
C LYS A 96 -15.17 13.96 7.09
N LEU A 97 -14.09 13.62 6.40
CA LEU A 97 -13.05 12.73 6.92
C LEU A 97 -12.37 13.33 8.16
N ARG A 98 -12.00 14.60 8.11
CA ARG A 98 -11.43 15.32 9.25
C ARG A 98 -12.41 15.41 10.41
N GLY A 99 -13.69 15.61 10.14
CA GLY A 99 -14.75 15.60 11.14
C GLY A 99 -14.91 14.25 11.85
N LYS A 100 -14.87 13.15 11.09
CA LYS A 100 -14.95 11.77 11.64
C LYS A 100 -13.72 11.40 12.45
N LEU A 101 -12.52 11.74 11.97
CA LEU A 101 -11.27 11.43 12.66
C LEU A 101 -11.01 12.36 13.86
N GLY A 102 -11.50 13.60 13.82
CA GLY A 102 -11.34 14.57 14.90
C GLY A 102 -9.88 14.75 15.30
N HIS A 103 -9.56 14.38 16.55
CA HIS A 103 -8.20 14.46 17.10
C HIS A 103 -7.19 13.53 16.41
N ASP A 104 -7.65 12.42 15.81
CA ASP A 104 -6.79 11.44 15.14
C ASP A 104 -6.40 11.84 13.72
N TRP A 105 -6.98 12.93 13.19
CA TRP A 105 -6.68 13.42 11.84
C TRP A 105 -5.19 13.57 11.59
N GLN A 106 -4.47 14.20 12.52
CA GLN A 106 -3.04 14.43 12.33
C GLN A 106 -2.25 13.13 12.34
N ALA A 107 -2.57 12.21 13.26
CA ALA A 107 -1.93 10.90 13.35
C ALA A 107 -2.17 10.07 12.07
N TYR A 108 -3.40 10.10 11.55
CA TYR A 108 -3.77 9.47 10.28
C TYR A 108 -2.92 9.97 9.11
N MET A 109 -2.78 11.30 9.02
CA MET A 109 -1.98 11.95 7.98
C MET A 109 -0.49 11.68 8.12
N ASP A 110 0.04 11.66 9.34
CA ASP A 110 1.44 11.34 9.62
C ASP A 110 1.77 9.87 9.29
N LEU A 111 0.89 8.94 9.67
CA LEU A 111 1.01 7.54 9.33
C LEU A 111 1.02 7.34 7.81
N SER A 112 0.10 8.00 7.08
CA SER A 112 0.05 7.93 5.62
C SER A 112 1.33 8.46 4.97
N ARG A 113 1.85 9.60 5.43
CA ARG A 113 3.15 10.13 4.95
C ARG A 113 4.31 9.19 5.26
N TYR A 114 4.30 8.58 6.45
CA TYR A 114 5.32 7.62 6.87
C TYR A 114 5.30 6.37 5.99
N LEU A 115 4.11 5.77 5.78
CA LEU A 115 3.91 4.61 4.92
C LEU A 115 4.35 4.91 3.49
N LYS A 116 4.00 6.07 2.92
CA LYS A 116 4.47 6.48 1.58
C LYS A 116 6.00 6.44 1.48
N LYS A 117 6.70 6.98 2.47
CA LYS A 117 8.18 6.95 2.49
C LYS A 117 8.71 5.52 2.58
N ARG A 118 8.09 4.67 3.40
CA ARG A 118 8.49 3.26 3.55
C ARG A 118 8.22 2.44 2.30
N PHE A 119 7.08 2.66 1.65
CA PHE A 119 6.73 2.01 0.39
C PHE A 119 7.72 2.41 -0.71
N HIS A 120 8.09 3.68 -0.81
CA HIS A 120 9.14 4.11 -1.74
C HIS A 120 10.49 3.41 -1.49
N LEU A 121 10.87 3.22 -0.23
CA LEU A 121 12.09 2.48 0.12
C LEU A 121 11.97 0.99 -0.23
N LEU A 122 10.82 0.36 0.04
CA LEU A 122 10.56 -1.02 -0.34
C LEU A 122 10.61 -1.20 -1.86
N ARG A 123 9.96 -0.31 -2.62
CA ARG A 123 10.00 -0.25 -4.08
C ARG A 123 11.43 -0.29 -4.59
N LYS A 124 12.30 0.57 -4.04
CA LYS A 124 13.72 0.63 -4.42
C LYS A 124 14.49 -0.62 -4.02
N LYS A 125 14.25 -1.18 -2.84
CA LYS A 125 14.98 -2.35 -2.33
C LYS A 125 14.60 -3.65 -3.04
N LEU A 126 13.35 -3.76 -3.46
CA LEU A 126 12.80 -4.92 -4.16
C LEU A 126 12.82 -4.76 -5.69
N ASP A 127 13.43 -3.68 -6.20
CA ASP A 127 13.47 -3.28 -7.62
C ASP A 127 12.09 -3.37 -8.32
N LEU A 128 11.05 -2.84 -7.68
CA LEU A 128 9.70 -2.81 -8.23
C LEU A 128 9.53 -1.67 -9.24
N ASN A 129 8.55 -1.82 -10.14
CA ASN A 129 8.10 -0.79 -11.05
C ASN A 129 7.44 0.38 -10.29
N GLU A 130 7.11 1.45 -11.02
CA GLU A 130 6.57 2.66 -10.39
C GLU A 130 5.23 2.46 -9.69
N ASP A 131 4.44 1.56 -10.24
CA ASP A 131 3.15 1.08 -9.76
C ASP A 131 3.28 -0.04 -8.72
N PHE A 132 4.48 -0.29 -8.17
CA PHE A 132 4.77 -1.40 -7.25
C PHE A 132 4.59 -2.80 -7.85
N SER A 133 4.35 -2.93 -9.16
CA SER A 133 4.37 -4.23 -9.81
C SER A 133 5.80 -4.80 -9.81
N VAL A 134 5.91 -6.13 -9.79
CA VAL A 134 7.22 -6.78 -9.83
C VAL A 134 7.85 -6.62 -11.21
N ARG A 135 9.11 -6.21 -11.25
CA ARG A 135 9.90 -6.10 -12.48
C ARG A 135 10.53 -7.46 -12.81
N PHE A 136 9.79 -8.37 -13.44
CA PHE A 136 10.39 -9.56 -14.06
C PHE A 136 9.99 -9.64 -15.54
N GLU A 137 10.93 -9.28 -16.42
CA GLU A 137 11.17 -10.09 -17.62
C GLU A 137 11.90 -11.36 -17.14
N ALA A 138 11.46 -12.53 -17.61
CA ALA A 138 12.01 -13.82 -17.21
C ALA A 138 13.55 -13.82 -17.25
N LEU A 139 14.20 -13.96 -16.09
CA LEU A 139 15.61 -14.35 -16.05
C LEU A 139 15.70 -15.71 -16.76
N PRO A 140 16.41 -15.82 -17.91
CA PRO A 140 16.63 -17.13 -18.49
C PRO A 140 17.46 -17.89 -17.47
N LEU A 141 16.88 -18.97 -16.94
CA LEU A 141 17.58 -19.98 -16.17
C LEU A 141 18.86 -20.30 -16.94
N ARG A 142 20.01 -19.80 -16.47
CA ARG A 142 21.31 -20.27 -16.94
C ARG A 142 21.37 -21.74 -16.56
N LYS A 143 21.04 -22.60 -17.51
CA LYS A 143 21.42 -24.00 -17.52
C LYS A 143 22.95 -24.03 -17.49
N HIS A 144 23.52 -24.13 -16.30
CA HIS A 144 24.88 -24.61 -16.15
C HIS A 144 24.82 -26.13 -16.30
N ILE A 145 25.06 -26.58 -17.53
CA ILE A 145 25.63 -27.90 -17.84
C ILE A 145 27.12 -27.80 -17.53
#